data_AF-A0A453NW24-F1
#
_entry.id   AF-A0A453NW24-F1
#
_cell.length_a   1.000
_cell.length_b   1.000
_cell.length_c   1.000
_cell.angle_alpha   90.00
_cell.angle_beta   90.00
_cell.angle_gamma   90.00
#
_symmetry.space_group_name_H-M   'P 1'
#
loop_
_entity.id
_entity.type
_entity.pdbx_description
1 polymer ?
#
loop_
_entity_poly.entity_id
_entity_poly.type
_entity_poly.pdbx_seq_one_letter_code
_entity_poly.pdbx_strand_id
1 'polypeptide(L)'
;LFLNGMLTYDVSKNETFTLRAVVLWTINDLPALGMVSSHKVHGEFACPPCGADAWSKRLKHGKKSCFMGHRRFLPPGHKFRFDEKSFDGTVEHRAEPRTYYGRQAEEEIKALGDFKQSKTYKGLSSLFTLPYWDYNLVRHNLDVMHIEKNVCDNILGTLLGLDGKSKDNLSARLDLKEMNIREDLHPEKQPSGKFYLPPALFTMYRSEIKLFLEVLESIMVPDGYC
;
A
#
# COMPACT_ATOMS: atom_id res chain seq x y z
N LEU A 1 -24.89 21.13 6.39
CA LEU A 1 -25.88 20.07 6.06
C LEU A 1 -26.21 19.12 7.21
N PHE A 2 -25.24 18.52 7.92
CA PHE A 2 -25.55 17.50 8.94
C PHE A 2 -26.42 17.99 10.11
N LEU A 3 -26.00 19.06 10.81
CA LEU A 3 -26.65 19.53 12.05
C LEU A 3 -28.01 20.18 11.84
N ASN A 4 -28.12 21.07 10.85
CA ASN A 4 -29.32 21.90 10.64
C ASN A 4 -30.12 21.49 9.39
N GLY A 5 -29.55 20.63 8.53
CA GLY A 5 -30.14 20.31 7.24
C GLY A 5 -30.18 21.49 6.27
N MET A 6 -30.87 21.29 5.16
CA MET A 6 -31.26 22.31 4.19
C MET A 6 -32.65 21.94 3.67
N LEU A 7 -33.55 22.91 3.52
CA LEU A 7 -34.86 22.65 2.92
C LEU A 7 -34.67 22.27 1.44
N THR A 8 -35.22 21.15 1.00
CA THR A 8 -35.04 20.62 -0.36
C THR A 8 -36.34 20.03 -0.88
N TYR A 9 -36.61 20.26 -2.15
CA TYR A 9 -37.81 19.79 -2.84
C TYR A 9 -37.53 18.47 -3.56
N ASP A 10 -38.33 17.44 -3.29
CA ASP A 10 -38.31 16.16 -4.00
C ASP A 10 -39.36 16.18 -5.13
N VAL A 11 -38.89 16.27 -6.38
CA VAL A 11 -39.76 16.27 -7.57
C VAL A 11 -40.52 14.95 -7.72
N SER A 12 -39.93 13.81 -7.34
CA SER A 12 -40.55 12.49 -7.49
C SER A 12 -41.72 12.30 -6.52
N LYS A 13 -41.67 12.95 -5.35
CA LYS A 13 -42.71 12.86 -4.32
C LYS A 13 -43.59 14.10 -4.20
N ASN A 14 -43.25 15.16 -4.94
CA ASN A 14 -43.95 16.44 -4.91
C ASN A 14 -44.05 17.02 -3.47
N GLU A 15 -42.99 16.86 -2.68
CA GLU A 15 -42.94 17.29 -1.28
C GLU A 15 -41.63 18.00 -0.94
N THR A 16 -41.64 18.78 0.14
CA THR A 16 -40.42 19.43 0.67
C THR A 16 -39.99 18.75 1.96
N PHE A 17 -38.71 18.42 2.06
CA PHE A 17 -38.13 17.78 3.24
C PHE A 17 -36.84 18.50 3.67
N THR A 18 -36.40 18.24 4.89
CA THR A 18 -35.09 18.72 5.38
C THR A 18 -34.00 17.72 4.99
N LEU A 19 -33.25 18.02 3.94
CA LEU A 19 -32.11 17.22 3.51
C LEU A 19 -30.95 17.38 4.51
N ARG A 20 -30.44 16.25 4.99
CA ARG A 20 -29.20 16.16 5.76
C ARG A 20 -28.21 15.28 5.00
N ALA A 21 -26.93 15.60 5.08
CA ALA A 21 -25.88 14.81 4.46
C ALA A 21 -24.76 14.50 5.45
N VAL A 22 -24.18 13.32 5.26
CA VAL A 22 -23.08 12.74 6.02
C VAL A 22 -22.03 12.26 5.02
N VAL A 23 -20.76 12.53 5.30
CA VAL A 23 -19.65 11.84 4.64
C VAL A 23 -19.42 10.53 5.38
N LEU A 24 -19.75 9.39 4.74
CA LEU A 24 -19.52 8.07 5.34
C LEU A 24 -18.03 7.70 5.29
N TRP A 25 -17.44 7.83 4.11
CA TRP A 25 -16.03 7.54 3.87
C TRP A 25 -15.53 8.21 2.59
N THR A 26 -14.22 8.24 2.42
CA THR A 26 -13.55 8.69 1.19
C THR A 26 -12.89 7.49 0.49
N ILE A 27 -12.95 7.41 -0.84
CA ILE A 27 -12.24 6.40 -1.64
C ILE A 27 -11.21 7.14 -2.48
N ASN A 28 -9.93 6.82 -2.30
CA ASN A 28 -8.83 7.59 -2.91
C ASN A 28 -7.67 6.66 -3.28
N ASP A 29 -6.99 6.98 -4.37
CA ASP A 29 -5.65 6.43 -4.58
C ASP A 29 -4.70 6.87 -3.44
N LEU A 30 -3.52 6.24 -3.35
CA LEU A 30 -2.61 6.51 -2.23
C LEU A 30 -2.15 7.99 -2.17
N PRO A 31 -1.81 8.67 -3.29
CA PRO A 31 -1.52 10.11 -3.29
C PRO A 31 -2.68 10.98 -2.77
N ALA A 32 -3.90 10.80 -3.27
CA ALA A 32 -5.06 11.58 -2.82
C ALA A 32 -5.41 11.25 -1.38
N LEU A 33 -5.26 10.00 -0.94
CA LEU A 33 -5.42 9.61 0.45
C LEU A 33 -4.51 10.43 1.37
N GLY A 34 -3.24 10.63 0.99
CA GLY A 34 -2.31 11.45 1.75
C GLY A 34 -2.75 12.91 1.88
N MET A 35 -3.36 13.46 0.83
CA MET A 35 -3.92 14.82 0.89
C MET A 35 -5.14 14.88 1.82
N VAL A 36 -6.10 13.96 1.65
CA VAL A 36 -7.36 13.95 2.41
C VAL A 36 -7.13 13.66 3.89
N SER A 37 -6.21 12.75 4.21
CA SER A 37 -5.83 12.43 5.60
C SER A 37 -4.78 13.38 6.18
N SER A 38 -4.23 14.30 5.38
CA SER A 38 -3.08 15.13 5.73
C SER A 38 -1.86 14.32 6.21
N HIS A 39 -1.69 13.11 5.66
CA HIS A 39 -0.62 12.19 5.98
C HIS A 39 0.45 12.18 4.88
N LYS A 40 1.72 11.96 5.25
CA LYS A 40 2.76 11.72 4.25
C LYS A 40 2.54 10.34 3.65
N VAL A 41 2.43 10.26 2.33
CA VAL A 41 2.25 9.00 1.59
C VAL A 41 3.44 8.69 0.69
N HIS A 42 4.59 9.27 1.04
CA HIS A 42 5.88 9.00 0.39
C HIS A 42 6.98 8.86 1.43
N GLY A 43 8.03 8.12 1.07
CA GLY A 43 9.19 7.92 1.94
C GLY A 43 8.93 6.90 3.04
N GLU A 44 9.60 7.08 4.18
CA GLU A 44 9.68 6.10 5.27
C GLU A 44 8.41 5.96 6.10
N PHE A 45 7.55 6.98 6.10
CA PHE A 45 6.34 7.07 6.91
C PHE A 45 5.08 7.01 6.06
N ALA A 46 5.10 6.34 4.90
CA ALA A 46 3.96 6.36 3.97
C ALA A 46 2.79 5.43 4.34
N CYS A 47 2.82 4.73 5.48
CA CYS A 47 1.73 3.86 5.93
C CYS A 47 0.79 4.67 6.87
N PRO A 48 -0.39 5.13 6.42
CA PRO A 48 -1.31 5.87 7.29
C PRO A 48 -1.77 5.09 8.53
N PRO A 49 -2.08 3.78 8.45
CA PRO A 49 -2.39 3.00 9.65
C PRO A 49 -1.23 2.97 10.65
N CYS A 50 0.01 2.86 10.18
CA CYS A 50 1.19 2.65 11.02
C CYS A 50 1.75 3.95 11.60
N GLY A 51 1.50 5.10 10.97
CA GLY A 51 2.01 6.39 11.40
C GLY A 51 3.52 6.40 11.65
N ALA A 52 3.93 6.84 12.84
CA ALA A 52 5.33 6.88 13.26
C ALA A 52 5.95 5.48 13.51
N ASP A 53 5.12 4.47 13.78
CA ASP A 53 5.52 3.08 14.01
C ASP A 53 5.74 2.30 12.71
N ALA A 54 5.65 2.96 11.55
CA ALA A 54 5.93 2.38 10.25
C ALA A 54 7.37 1.83 10.21
N TRP A 55 7.51 0.53 9.93
CA TRP A 55 8.81 -0.06 9.66
C TRP A 55 9.09 0.07 8.16
N SER A 56 10.12 0.84 7.82
CA SER A 56 10.53 1.04 6.44
C SER A 56 12.06 0.98 6.29
N LYS A 57 12.50 0.67 5.07
CA LYS A 57 13.91 0.62 4.71
C LYS A 57 14.10 1.29 3.36
N ARG A 58 15.06 2.20 3.27
CA ARG A 58 15.48 2.76 1.98
C ARG A 58 16.46 1.80 1.30
N LEU A 59 16.07 1.30 0.14
CA LEU A 59 16.88 0.44 -0.71
C LEU A 59 18.03 1.24 -1.32
N LYS A 60 19.24 0.70 -1.23
CA LYS A 60 20.49 1.37 -1.62
C LYS A 60 20.63 1.47 -3.13
N HIS A 61 20.30 0.39 -3.84
CA HIS A 61 20.43 0.30 -5.29
C HIS A 61 19.17 0.76 -6.00
N GLY A 62 18.00 0.30 -5.55
CA GLY A 62 16.70 0.67 -6.09
C GLY A 62 16.27 2.10 -5.75
N LYS A 63 16.89 2.75 -4.76
CA LYS A 63 16.62 4.14 -4.32
C LYS A 63 15.14 4.37 -4.00
N LYS A 64 14.45 3.35 -3.50
CA LYS A 64 13.04 3.39 -3.07
C LYS A 64 12.94 3.10 -1.59
N SER A 65 11.96 3.69 -0.93
CA SER A 65 11.58 3.29 0.43
C SER A 65 10.62 2.12 0.32
N CYS A 66 10.97 1.01 0.97
CA CYS A 66 10.13 -0.17 1.08
C CYS A 66 9.54 -0.23 2.47
N PHE A 67 8.24 -0.49 2.54
CA PHE A 67 7.61 -0.91 3.79
C PHE A 67 8.07 -2.32 4.07
N MET A 68 8.40 -2.56 5.33
CA MET A 68 8.90 -3.82 5.83
C MET A 68 8.06 -4.19 7.05
N GLY A 69 8.27 -5.38 7.63
CA GLY A 69 7.62 -5.69 8.92
C GLY A 69 6.10 -5.91 8.82
N HIS A 70 5.60 -6.19 7.62
CA HIS A 70 4.21 -6.59 7.34
C HIS A 70 3.76 -7.76 8.23
N ARG A 71 4.70 -8.59 8.67
CA ARG A 71 4.46 -9.73 9.56
C ARG A 71 3.95 -9.31 10.95
N ARG A 72 4.09 -8.04 11.34
CA ARG A 72 3.53 -7.50 12.59
C ARG A 72 2.01 -7.55 12.64
N PHE A 73 1.34 -7.51 11.50
CA PHE A 73 -0.13 -7.61 11.38
C PHE A 73 -0.64 -9.06 11.50
N LEU A 74 0.25 -10.05 11.56
CA LEU A 74 -0.13 -11.44 11.75
C LEU A 74 -0.28 -11.76 13.25
N PRO A 75 -1.17 -12.70 13.63
CA PRO A 75 -1.30 -13.15 15.02
C PRO A 75 0.06 -13.58 15.62
N PRO A 76 0.33 -13.37 16.93
CA PRO A 76 1.63 -13.62 17.53
C PRO A 76 2.20 -15.03 17.32
N GLY A 77 1.35 -16.06 17.25
CA GLY A 77 1.75 -17.45 16.99
C GLY A 77 1.80 -17.85 15.52
N HIS A 78 1.60 -16.92 14.57
CA HIS A 78 1.52 -17.24 13.16
C HIS A 78 2.88 -17.67 12.59
N LYS A 79 2.94 -18.82 11.89
CA LYS A 79 4.19 -19.42 11.39
C LYS A 79 5.11 -18.47 10.62
N PHE A 80 4.56 -17.59 9.79
CA PHE A 80 5.35 -16.64 9.00
C PHE A 80 6.10 -15.61 9.85
N ARG A 81 5.66 -15.33 11.08
CA ARG A 81 6.40 -14.47 12.01
C ARG A 81 7.77 -15.06 12.39
N PHE A 82 7.91 -16.38 12.33
CA PHE A 82 9.15 -17.11 12.62
C PHE A 82 9.90 -17.55 11.36
N ASP A 83 9.37 -17.28 10.17
CA ASP A 83 10.01 -17.64 8.91
C ASP A 83 11.02 -16.56 8.50
N GLU A 84 12.28 -16.73 8.90
CA GLU A 84 13.36 -15.80 8.55
C GLU A 84 13.75 -15.94 7.08
N LYS A 85 13.85 -17.20 6.62
CA LYS A 85 14.39 -17.58 5.32
C LYS A 85 13.54 -17.07 4.17
N SER A 86 12.21 -17.14 4.28
CA SER A 86 11.28 -16.67 3.25
C SER A 86 10.95 -15.19 3.34
N PHE A 87 11.46 -14.46 4.33
CA PHE A 87 11.17 -13.03 4.49
C PHE A 87 12.46 -12.20 4.52
N ASP A 88 12.64 -11.38 5.54
CA ASP A 88 13.69 -10.37 5.65
C ASP A 88 14.83 -10.78 6.58
N GLY A 89 14.99 -12.09 6.83
CA GLY A 89 16.07 -12.63 7.66
C GLY A 89 15.91 -12.35 9.15
N THR A 90 14.68 -12.07 9.61
CA THR A 90 14.42 -11.78 11.03
C THR A 90 13.21 -12.55 11.56
N VAL A 91 13.16 -12.78 12.88
CA VAL A 91 11.96 -13.24 13.57
C VAL A 91 11.17 -12.01 14.05
N GLU A 92 9.86 -12.00 13.82
CA GLU A 92 8.99 -10.88 14.16
C GLU A 92 8.23 -11.12 15.48
N HIS A 93 8.70 -10.51 16.57
CA HIS A 93 8.05 -10.56 17.89
C HIS A 93 7.27 -9.29 18.25
N ARG A 94 7.39 -8.21 17.46
CA ARG A 94 6.79 -6.92 17.79
C ARG A 94 5.27 -6.97 17.68
N ALA A 95 4.58 -6.18 18.50
CA ALA A 95 3.14 -6.02 18.37
C ALA A 95 2.77 -5.37 17.03
N GLU A 96 1.52 -5.58 16.63
CA GLU A 96 0.90 -4.83 15.53
C GLU A 96 1.10 -3.32 15.76
N PRO A 97 1.46 -2.53 14.74
CA PRO A 97 1.51 -1.08 14.88
C PRO A 97 0.17 -0.56 15.41
N ARG A 98 0.21 0.37 16.36
CA ARG A 98 -1.02 1.01 16.82
C ARG A 98 -1.63 1.76 15.63
N THR A 99 -2.88 1.45 15.32
CA THR A 99 -3.60 2.12 14.24
C THR A 99 -3.88 3.56 14.63
N TYR A 100 -3.30 4.52 13.90
CA TYR A 100 -3.48 5.96 14.14
C TYR A 100 -4.79 6.47 13.53
N TYR A 101 -5.92 5.92 13.98
CA TYR A 101 -7.25 6.39 13.59
C TYR A 101 -8.09 6.75 14.81
N GLY A 102 -8.68 7.94 14.80
CA GLY A 102 -9.67 8.35 15.81
C GLY A 102 -9.32 9.64 16.49
N ARG A 103 -10.03 9.91 17.58
CA ARG A 103 -9.84 11.11 18.41
C ARG A 103 -8.43 11.21 18.99
N GLN A 104 -7.82 10.08 19.36
CA GLN A 104 -6.45 10.04 19.86
C GLN A 104 -5.43 10.50 18.80
N ALA A 105 -5.58 10.03 17.56
CA ALA A 105 -4.73 10.49 16.46
C ALA A 105 -4.95 11.98 16.17
N GLU A 106 -6.19 12.46 16.23
CA GLU A 106 -6.50 13.89 16.10
C GLU A 106 -5.81 14.74 17.18
N GLU A 107 -5.89 14.33 18.44
CA GLU A 107 -5.24 14.99 19.58
C GLU A 107 -3.71 15.01 19.42
N GLU A 108 -3.12 13.89 19.02
CA GLU A 108 -1.68 13.80 18.74
C GLU A 108 -1.26 14.70 17.57
N ILE A 109 -2.02 14.74 16.47
CA ILE A 109 -1.75 15.61 15.33
C ILE A 109 -1.87 17.09 15.73
N LYS A 110 -2.89 17.45 16.52
CA LYS A 110 -3.06 18.82 17.04
C LYS A 110 -1.91 19.22 17.97
N ALA A 111 -1.42 18.29 18.80
CA ALA A 111 -0.33 18.53 19.72
C ALA A 111 1.03 18.80 19.04
N LEU A 112 1.20 18.41 17.76
CA LEU A 112 2.44 18.68 17.02
C LEU A 112 2.73 20.18 16.89
N GLY A 113 1.70 21.01 16.74
CA GLY A 113 1.82 22.46 16.56
C GLY A 113 2.45 22.88 15.21
N ASP A 114 3.73 22.54 14.99
CA ASP A 114 4.50 22.82 13.78
C ASP A 114 4.66 21.57 12.90
N PHE A 115 3.81 21.47 11.87
CA PHE A 115 3.86 20.35 10.92
C PHE A 115 5.13 20.32 10.06
N LYS A 116 5.95 21.39 10.00
CA LYS A 116 7.21 21.38 9.24
C LYS A 116 8.22 20.38 9.81
N GLN A 117 8.16 20.13 11.12
CA GLN A 117 9.05 19.19 11.81
C GLN A 117 8.49 17.76 11.81
N SER A 118 7.20 17.59 11.46
CA SER A 118 6.57 16.28 11.43
C SER A 118 7.09 15.44 10.28
N LYS A 119 7.49 14.20 10.60
CA LYS A 119 7.86 13.18 9.60
C LYS A 119 6.64 12.46 9.01
N THR A 120 5.50 12.50 9.69
CA THR A 120 4.33 11.65 9.41
C THR A 120 3.14 12.46 8.89
N TYR A 121 2.88 13.64 9.47
CA TYR A 121 1.70 14.45 9.16
C TYR A 121 2.09 15.75 8.47
N LYS A 122 1.23 16.24 7.57
CA LYS A 122 1.39 17.52 6.87
C LYS A 122 0.43 18.60 7.37
N GLY A 123 -0.54 18.22 8.18
CA GLY A 123 -1.58 19.09 8.71
C GLY A 123 -2.66 18.29 9.41
N LEU A 124 -3.75 18.96 9.77
CA LEU A 124 -4.97 18.33 10.25
C LEU A 124 -6.03 18.44 9.15
N SER A 125 -6.62 17.29 8.77
CA SER A 125 -7.68 17.25 7.77
C SER A 125 -8.90 18.08 8.21
N SER A 126 -9.46 18.85 7.29
CA SER A 126 -10.70 19.60 7.56
C SER A 126 -11.89 18.68 7.86
N LEU A 127 -11.82 17.40 7.50
CA LEU A 127 -12.85 16.42 7.83
C LEU A 127 -13.02 16.22 9.35
N PHE A 128 -11.98 16.48 10.15
CA PHE A 128 -12.08 16.51 11.61
C PHE A 128 -12.97 17.65 12.16
N THR A 129 -13.34 18.64 11.34
CA THR A 129 -14.33 19.66 11.74
C THR A 129 -15.77 19.12 11.71
N LEU A 130 -16.00 17.98 11.07
CA LEU A 130 -17.32 17.36 11.02
C LEU A 130 -17.61 16.69 12.39
N PRO A 131 -18.73 17.02 13.05
CA PRO A 131 -18.98 16.64 14.45
C PRO A 131 -19.22 15.14 14.66
N TYR A 132 -19.36 14.38 13.58
CA TYR A 132 -19.57 12.94 13.59
C TYR A 132 -18.35 12.15 13.07
N TRP A 133 -17.31 12.84 12.58
CA TRP A 133 -16.22 12.19 11.86
C TRP A 133 -15.46 11.18 12.71
N ASP A 134 -15.35 11.47 14.01
CA ASP A 134 -14.69 10.61 14.99
C ASP A 134 -15.42 9.27 15.20
N TYR A 135 -16.72 9.18 14.92
CA TYR A 135 -17.47 7.92 14.98
C TYR A 135 -17.36 7.06 13.72
N ASN A 136 -16.88 7.61 12.60
CA ASN A 136 -16.66 6.83 11.38
C ASN A 136 -15.44 5.91 11.56
N LEU A 137 -15.65 4.60 11.61
CA LEU A 137 -14.57 3.61 11.73
C LEU A 137 -13.77 3.47 10.42
N VAL A 138 -14.42 3.69 9.27
CA VAL A 138 -13.86 3.42 7.94
C VAL A 138 -13.73 4.73 7.12
N ARG A 139 -13.05 5.73 7.68
CA ARG A 139 -12.99 7.10 7.10
C ARG A 139 -12.35 7.19 5.72
N HIS A 140 -11.28 6.43 5.55
CA HIS A 140 -10.29 6.61 4.50
C HIS A 140 -10.04 5.26 3.84
N ASN A 141 -10.68 5.04 2.70
CA ASN A 141 -10.55 3.84 1.90
C ASN A 141 -9.60 4.10 0.73
N LEU A 142 -8.85 3.07 0.41
CA LEU A 142 -8.03 3.03 -0.78
C LEU A 142 -8.90 2.69 -1.99
N ASP A 143 -8.64 3.35 -3.11
CA ASP A 143 -9.21 3.01 -4.40
C ASP A 143 -8.59 1.72 -4.90
N VAL A 144 -9.33 0.63 -4.69
CA VAL A 144 -8.90 -0.73 -5.00
C VAL A 144 -8.66 -0.90 -6.51
N MET A 145 -9.47 -0.31 -7.38
CA MET A 145 -9.33 -0.50 -8.83
C MET A 145 -7.98 -0.02 -9.35
N HIS A 146 -7.57 1.20 -8.95
CA HIS A 146 -6.28 1.74 -9.35
C HIS A 146 -5.11 0.96 -8.75
N ILE A 147 -5.25 0.47 -7.52
CA ILE A 147 -4.22 -0.33 -6.85
C ILE A 147 -4.08 -1.69 -7.50
N GLU A 148 -5.18 -2.40 -7.72
CA GLU A 148 -5.20 -3.71 -8.35
C GLU A 148 -4.60 -3.65 -9.74
N LYS A 149 -5.02 -2.68 -10.57
CA LYS A 149 -4.42 -2.47 -11.90
C LYS A 149 -2.90 -2.32 -11.81
N ASN A 150 -2.42 -1.44 -10.92
CA ASN A 150 -0.98 -1.21 -10.74
C ASN A 150 -0.23 -2.47 -10.25
N VAL A 151 -0.82 -3.23 -9.31
CA VAL A 151 -0.23 -4.47 -8.79
C VAL A 151 -0.20 -5.54 -9.88
N CYS A 152 -1.30 -5.74 -10.60
CA CYS A 152 -1.41 -6.69 -11.71
C CYS A 152 -0.41 -6.36 -12.82
N ASP A 153 -0.31 -5.11 -13.26
CA ASP A 153 0.66 -4.69 -14.27
C ASP A 153 2.10 -4.98 -13.86
N ASN A 154 2.44 -4.78 -12.58
CA ASN A 154 3.77 -5.07 -12.05
C ASN A 154 4.03 -6.58 -11.95
N ILE A 155 3.04 -7.38 -11.54
CA ILE A 155 3.14 -8.85 -11.49
C ILE A 155 3.32 -9.39 -12.91
N LEU A 156 2.45 -9.04 -13.84
CA LEU A 156 2.52 -9.47 -15.24
C LEU A 156 3.83 -9.04 -15.89
N GLY A 157 4.24 -7.78 -15.70
CA GLY A 157 5.52 -7.29 -16.22
C GLY A 157 6.73 -8.06 -15.68
N THR A 158 6.66 -8.54 -14.44
CA THR A 158 7.72 -9.34 -13.81
C THR A 158 7.71 -10.79 -14.28
N LEU A 159 6.54 -11.44 -14.28
CA LEU A 159 6.37 -12.83 -14.72
C LEU A 159 6.74 -13.03 -16.19
N LEU A 160 6.35 -12.10 -17.05
CA LEU A 160 6.62 -12.14 -18.49
C LEU A 160 8.00 -11.59 -18.87
N GLY A 161 8.79 -11.10 -17.89
CA GLY A 161 10.11 -10.53 -18.15
C GLY A 161 10.10 -9.33 -19.11
N LEU A 162 9.06 -8.49 -19.04
CA LEU A 162 8.89 -7.37 -19.95
C LEU A 162 9.93 -6.28 -19.67
N ASP A 163 10.66 -5.87 -20.71
CA ASP A 163 11.69 -4.85 -20.60
C ASP A 163 11.09 -3.52 -20.10
N GLY A 164 11.79 -2.89 -19.15
CA GLY A 164 11.33 -1.67 -18.46
C GLY A 164 10.14 -1.84 -17.50
N LYS A 165 9.44 -2.98 -17.49
CA LYS A 165 8.27 -3.22 -16.61
C LYS A 165 8.56 -4.19 -15.47
N SER A 166 9.45 -5.16 -15.66
CA SER A 166 9.81 -6.14 -14.63
C SER A 166 10.33 -5.48 -13.34
N LYS A 167 9.82 -5.93 -12.20
CA LYS A 167 10.36 -5.58 -10.87
C LYS A 167 11.54 -6.44 -10.47
N ASP A 168 11.80 -7.50 -11.21
CA ASP A 168 13.00 -8.29 -11.08
C ASP A 168 14.10 -7.75 -12.00
N ASN A 169 14.93 -6.86 -11.46
CA ASN A 169 16.02 -6.20 -12.18
C ASN A 169 17.31 -6.18 -11.36
N LEU A 170 18.42 -5.79 -11.99
CA LEU A 170 19.74 -5.78 -11.34
C LEU A 170 19.76 -4.97 -10.03
N SER A 171 19.07 -3.83 -9.97
CA SER A 171 19.02 -3.02 -8.75
C SER A 171 18.31 -3.77 -7.62
N ALA A 172 17.17 -4.41 -7.91
CA ALA A 172 16.47 -5.24 -6.94
C ALA A 172 17.33 -6.42 -6.45
N ARG A 173 18.04 -7.11 -7.36
CA ARG A 173 18.93 -8.23 -6.99
C ARG A 173 20.13 -7.78 -6.16
N LEU A 174 20.69 -6.60 -6.43
CA LEU A 174 21.74 -6.01 -5.60
C LEU A 174 21.21 -5.60 -4.22
N ASP A 175 19.97 -5.10 -4.12
CA ASP A 175 19.35 -4.80 -2.83
C ASP A 175 19.12 -6.07 -2.00
N LEU A 176 18.71 -7.20 -2.61
CA LEU A 176 18.62 -8.49 -1.92
C LEU A 176 19.98 -8.90 -1.33
N LYS A 177 21.06 -8.71 -2.11
CA LYS A 177 22.44 -8.95 -1.66
C LYS A 177 22.87 -8.03 -0.52
N GLU A 178 22.60 -6.72 -0.63
CA GLU A 178 22.87 -5.75 0.44
C GLU A 178 22.09 -6.06 1.72
N MET A 179 20.88 -6.62 1.59
CA MET A 179 20.05 -7.06 2.71
C MET A 179 20.43 -8.44 3.26
N ASN A 180 21.37 -9.14 2.62
CA ASN A 180 21.78 -10.50 2.96
C ASN A 180 20.60 -11.49 3.01
N ILE A 181 19.69 -11.39 2.04
CA ILE A 181 18.56 -12.32 1.87
C ILE A 181 18.56 -12.89 0.46
N ARG A 182 17.98 -14.09 0.29
CA ARG A 182 17.85 -14.77 -1.02
C ARG A 182 19.17 -14.89 -1.78
N GLU A 183 20.15 -15.53 -1.15
CA GLU A 183 21.49 -15.74 -1.72
C GLU A 183 21.45 -16.41 -3.10
N ASP A 184 20.48 -17.29 -3.32
CA ASP A 184 20.18 -17.96 -4.59
C ASP A 184 19.83 -16.99 -5.74
N LEU A 185 19.43 -15.76 -5.40
CA LEU A 185 19.06 -14.71 -6.36
C LEU A 185 20.15 -13.66 -6.55
N HIS A 186 21.28 -13.74 -5.85
CA HIS A 186 22.30 -12.68 -5.90
C HIS A 186 22.94 -12.57 -7.29
N PRO A 187 23.21 -11.34 -7.78
CA PRO A 187 23.81 -11.16 -9.09
C PRO A 187 25.27 -11.60 -9.09
N GLU A 188 25.66 -12.33 -10.14
CA GLU A 188 27.01 -12.85 -10.34
C GLU A 188 27.76 -11.99 -11.36
N LYS A 189 28.98 -11.57 -11.03
CA LYS A 189 29.80 -10.79 -11.95
C LYS A 189 30.59 -11.73 -12.85
N GLN A 190 30.30 -11.70 -14.15
CA GLN A 190 31.03 -12.51 -15.13
C GLN A 190 32.40 -11.90 -15.46
N PRO A 191 33.35 -12.69 -16.00
CA PRO A 191 34.65 -12.19 -16.46
C PRO A 191 34.55 -11.06 -17.50
N SER A 192 33.46 -11.04 -18.28
CA SER A 192 33.13 -9.99 -19.25
C SER A 192 32.78 -8.64 -18.60
N GLY A 193 32.66 -8.58 -17.28
CA GLY A 193 32.20 -7.42 -16.54
C GLY A 193 30.67 -7.26 -16.48
N LYS A 194 29.92 -8.07 -17.25
CA LYS A 194 28.45 -8.09 -17.19
C LYS A 194 27.95 -8.86 -15.96
N PHE A 195 26.78 -8.48 -15.48
CA PHE A 195 26.09 -9.21 -14.42
C PHE A 195 25.20 -10.30 -15.02
N TYR A 196 25.34 -11.52 -14.48
CA TYR A 196 24.39 -12.60 -14.65
C TYR A 196 23.39 -12.57 -13.49
N LEU A 197 22.10 -12.69 -13.80
CA LEU A 197 21.05 -12.79 -12.81
C LEU A 197 20.56 -14.25 -12.78
N PRO A 198 20.73 -14.98 -11.67
CA PRO A 198 20.18 -16.31 -11.53
C PRO A 198 18.66 -16.31 -11.73
N PRO A 199 18.07 -17.29 -12.45
CA PRO A 199 16.62 -17.39 -12.62
C PRO A 199 15.90 -17.44 -11.27
N ALA A 200 14.83 -16.66 -11.14
CA ALA A 200 13.97 -16.75 -9.97
C ALA A 200 12.99 -17.93 -10.09
N LEU A 201 12.37 -18.32 -8.98
CA LEU A 201 11.37 -19.39 -8.95
C LEU A 201 10.17 -19.17 -9.89
N PHE A 202 9.91 -17.91 -10.26
CA PHE A 202 8.82 -17.52 -11.15
C PHE A 202 9.28 -17.26 -12.60
N THR A 203 10.57 -17.47 -12.90
CA THR A 203 11.08 -17.30 -14.27
C THR A 203 10.51 -18.39 -15.16
N MET A 204 9.80 -17.98 -16.21
CA MET A 204 9.19 -18.88 -17.20
C MET A 204 10.01 -18.95 -18.48
N TYR A 205 10.11 -20.15 -19.07
CA TYR A 205 10.60 -20.36 -20.42
C TYR A 205 9.57 -19.89 -21.46
N ARG A 206 9.99 -19.70 -22.71
CA ARG A 206 9.09 -19.24 -23.79
C ARG A 206 7.85 -20.13 -23.98
N SER A 207 8.00 -21.44 -23.82
CA SER A 207 6.89 -22.39 -23.89
C SER A 207 5.89 -22.20 -22.74
N GLU A 208 6.39 -21.96 -21.53
CA GLU A 208 5.57 -21.71 -20.34
C GLU A 208 4.87 -20.34 -20.42
N ILE A 209 5.56 -19.31 -20.92
CA ILE A 209 4.95 -18.00 -21.21
C ILE A 209 3.79 -18.16 -22.19
N LYS A 210 3.98 -18.93 -23.27
CA LYS A 210 2.92 -19.17 -24.25
C LYS A 210 1.71 -19.83 -23.60
N LEU A 211 1.93 -20.90 -22.83
CA LEU A 211 0.86 -21.60 -22.11
C LEU A 211 0.15 -20.67 -21.11
N PHE A 212 0.89 -19.85 -20.37
CA PHE A 212 0.32 -18.88 -19.44
C PHE A 212 -0.59 -17.87 -20.14
N LEU A 213 -0.17 -17.36 -21.30
CA LEU A 213 -0.97 -16.42 -22.09
C LEU A 213 -2.22 -17.08 -22.70
N GLU A 214 -2.12 -18.34 -23.15
CA GLU A 214 -3.27 -19.12 -23.64
C GLU A 214 -4.32 -19.32 -22.54
N VAL A 215 -3.89 -19.56 -21.29
CA VAL A 215 -4.80 -19.63 -20.13
C VAL A 215 -5.48 -18.29 -19.88
N LEU A 216 -4.74 -17.18 -19.93
CA LEU A 216 -5.32 -15.84 -19.76
C LEU A 216 -6.28 -15.45 -20.89
N GLU A 217 -6.03 -15.91 -22.13
CA GLU A 217 -6.92 -15.67 -23.27
C GLU A 217 -8.21 -16.50 -23.16
N SER A 218 -8.11 -17.73 -22.66
CA SER A 218 -9.23 -18.69 -22.61
C SER A 218 -10.07 -18.61 -21.33
N ILE A 219 -9.65 -17.84 -20.33
CA ILE A 219 -10.38 -17.75 -19.06
C ILE A 219 -11.74 -17.07 -19.28
N MET A 220 -12.80 -17.80 -18.98
CA MET A 220 -14.15 -17.26 -18.92
C MET A 220 -14.48 -16.94 -17.46
N VAL A 221 -14.57 -15.65 -17.14
CA VAL A 221 -15.03 -15.20 -15.82
C VAL A 221 -16.56 -15.06 -15.80
N PRO A 222 -17.24 -15.28 -14.65
CA PRO A 222 -18.68 -15.07 -14.55
C PRO A 222 -19.09 -13.64 -14.94
N ASP A 223 -20.28 -13.48 -15.52
CA ASP A 223 -20.84 -12.15 -15.78
C ASP A 223 -20.93 -11.32 -14.49
N GLY A 224 -20.42 -10.08 -14.53
CA GLY A 224 -20.34 -9.17 -13.38
C GLY A 224 -18.99 -9.11 -12.66
N TYR A 225 -17.95 -9.78 -13.18
CA TYR A 225 -16.57 -9.67 -12.70
C TYR A 225 -15.82 -8.51 -13.41
N CYS A 226 -16.30 -7.28 -13.23
CA CYS A 226 -15.62 -6.02 -13.61
C CYS A 226 -16.07 -4.89 -12.67
#